data_AF-A0AAV9BSY6-F1
#
_entry.id   AF-A0AAV9BSY6-F1
#
_cell.length_a   1.000
_cell.length_b   1.000
_cell.length_c   1.000
_cell.angle_alpha   90.00
_cell.angle_beta   90.00
_cell.angle_gamma   90.00
#
_symmetry.space_group_name_H-M   'P 1'
#
loop_
_entity.id
_entity.type
_entity.pdbx_description
1 polymer ?
#
loop_
_entity_poly.entity_id
_entity_poly.type
_entity_poly.pdbx_seq_one_letter_code
_entity_poly.pdbx_strand_id
1 'polypeptide(L)'
;MLTRYFIFPVLVNGFVCKNPMHVNAEDFFFSGLNKPGNTNNRLGSNVTTVNVNQIAGLNTLGISLARIDYAPFGVNPPHTHPRATEILTVIEGTLHVGFITSNPQNRLIFKVLNAGDVFVFPQGLIHFQFNRGHKKAVAMARLGSQNPGRIEAKDLFQSNPKIDVRVLAKAFQVDKKVIDYLQRQSGMDNNN
;
A
#
# COMPACT_ATOMS: atom_id res chain seq x y z
N MET A 1 -30.92 -9.33 -24.59
CA MET A 1 -31.65 -9.89 -23.42
C MET A 1 -30.57 -10.27 -22.41
N LEU A 2 -30.29 -9.55 -21.33
CA LEU A 2 -31.15 -8.90 -20.34
C LEU A 2 -30.62 -7.51 -19.97
N THR A 3 -31.51 -6.54 -20.07
CA THR A 3 -31.42 -5.20 -19.49
C THR A 3 -31.42 -5.34 -17.96
N ARG A 4 -30.37 -4.89 -17.27
CA ARG A 4 -30.43 -4.56 -15.84
C ARG A 4 -30.06 -3.09 -15.67
N TYR A 5 -31.07 -2.35 -15.23
CA TYR A 5 -31.06 -0.95 -14.82
C TYR A 5 -29.69 -0.43 -14.38
N PHE A 6 -29.12 0.44 -15.21
CA PHE A 6 -28.16 1.44 -14.76
C PHE A 6 -28.91 2.43 -13.85
N ILE A 7 -28.83 2.22 -12.54
CA ILE A 7 -28.96 3.31 -11.57
C ILE A 7 -27.51 3.68 -11.25
N PHE A 8 -27.10 4.89 -11.61
CA PHE A 8 -25.81 5.41 -11.14
C PHE A 8 -25.79 5.28 -9.61
N PRO A 9 -24.79 4.59 -9.02
CA PRO A 9 -24.75 4.41 -7.58
C PRO A 9 -24.70 5.79 -6.89
N VAL A 10 -25.55 5.99 -5.89
CA VAL A 10 -25.52 7.20 -5.06
C VAL A 10 -24.14 7.31 -4.42
N LEU A 11 -23.47 8.44 -4.62
CA LEU A 11 -22.16 8.70 -4.03
C LEU A 11 -22.34 9.15 -2.58
N VAL A 12 -21.73 8.41 -1.66
CA VAL A 12 -21.71 8.69 -0.22
C VAL A 12 -20.29 8.56 0.32
N ASN A 13 -20.03 9.03 1.54
CA ASN A 13 -18.77 8.73 2.22
C ASN A 13 -18.74 7.25 2.61
N GLY A 14 -17.99 6.44 1.86
CA GLY A 14 -17.98 4.98 1.98
C GLY A 14 -18.81 4.32 0.88
N PHE A 15 -19.64 3.35 1.25
CA PHE A 15 -20.50 2.61 0.30
C PHE A 15 -21.93 2.51 0.83
N VAL A 16 -22.89 2.50 -0.08
CA VAL A 16 -24.28 2.15 0.24
C VAL A 16 -24.35 0.66 0.62
N CYS A 17 -25.07 0.34 1.70
CA CYS A 17 -25.18 -1.02 2.19
C CYS A 17 -26.17 -1.87 1.37
N LYS A 18 -25.85 -3.15 1.24
CA LYS A 18 -26.79 -4.18 0.78
C LYS A 18 -27.93 -4.32 1.79
N ASN A 19 -29.12 -4.72 1.32
CA ASN A 19 -30.23 -5.05 2.23
C ASN A 19 -29.78 -6.16 3.22
N PRO A 20 -29.87 -5.94 4.55
CA PRO A 20 -29.44 -6.91 5.55
C PRO A 20 -30.05 -8.30 5.39
N MET A 21 -31.29 -8.39 4.87
CA MET A 21 -31.99 -9.66 4.63
C MET A 21 -31.38 -10.49 3.49
N HIS A 22 -30.54 -9.89 2.65
CA HIS A 22 -29.88 -10.56 1.52
C HIS A 22 -28.38 -10.77 1.74
N VAL A 23 -27.86 -10.39 2.91
CA VAL A 23 -26.45 -10.56 3.27
C VAL A 23 -26.17 -12.03 3.61
N ASN A 24 -25.01 -12.55 3.22
CA ASN A 24 -24.58 -13.92 3.53
C ASN A 24 -23.06 -13.99 3.78
N ALA A 25 -22.54 -15.20 4.06
CA ALA A 25 -21.13 -15.41 4.41
C ALA A 25 -20.14 -14.90 3.35
N GLU A 26 -20.48 -14.97 2.06
CA GLU A 26 -19.60 -14.52 0.97
C GLU A 26 -19.40 -13.00 0.99
N ASP A 27 -20.33 -12.22 1.58
CA ASP A 27 -20.15 -10.77 1.73
C ASP A 27 -19.04 -10.42 2.75
N PHE A 28 -18.63 -11.37 3.60
CA PHE A 28 -17.64 -11.19 4.67
C PHE A 28 -16.36 -12.01 4.50
N PHE A 29 -16.18 -12.68 3.35
CA PHE A 29 -15.15 -13.68 3.15
C PHE A 29 -14.16 -13.28 2.05
N PHE A 30 -12.89 -13.65 2.24
CA PHE A 30 -11.87 -13.61 1.20
C PHE A 30 -10.92 -14.80 1.36
N SER A 31 -10.67 -15.51 0.26
CA SER A 31 -9.71 -16.61 0.22
C SER A 31 -8.48 -16.24 -0.61
N GLY A 32 -7.37 -16.97 -0.40
CA GLY A 32 -6.18 -16.86 -1.24
C GLY A 32 -4.95 -16.21 -0.60
N LEU A 33 -5.05 -15.69 0.63
CA LEU A 33 -3.89 -15.16 1.36
C LEU A 33 -2.85 -16.22 1.75
N ASN A 34 -3.17 -17.51 1.58
CA ASN A 34 -2.22 -18.61 1.70
C ASN A 34 -1.28 -18.71 0.48
N LYS A 35 -1.63 -18.10 -0.66
CA LYS A 35 -0.80 -18.09 -1.87
C LYS A 35 0.11 -16.85 -1.86
N PRO A 36 1.43 -17.02 -2.11
CA PRO A 36 2.33 -15.88 -2.19
C PRO A 36 2.04 -15.03 -3.43
N GLY A 37 2.14 -13.71 -3.28
CA GLY A 37 2.10 -12.78 -4.40
C GLY A 37 3.31 -12.91 -5.34
N ASN A 38 3.17 -12.38 -6.57
CA ASN A 38 4.25 -12.42 -7.56
C ASN A 38 5.33 -11.37 -7.26
N THR A 39 6.48 -11.81 -6.75
CA THR A 39 7.64 -10.94 -6.47
C THR A 39 8.61 -10.82 -7.64
N ASN A 40 8.33 -11.40 -8.82
CA ASN A 40 9.16 -11.26 -10.02
C ASN A 40 8.88 -9.91 -10.71
N ASN A 41 9.19 -8.83 -10.01
CA ASN A 41 9.03 -7.45 -10.46
C ASN A 41 10.21 -6.60 -9.97
N ARG A 42 10.31 -5.35 -10.45
CA ARG A 42 11.42 -4.45 -10.12
C ARG A 42 11.61 -4.17 -8.63
N LEU A 43 10.53 -4.22 -7.84
CA LEU A 43 10.58 -3.97 -6.40
C LEU A 43 10.94 -5.23 -5.63
N GLY A 44 10.79 -6.42 -6.23
CA GLY A 44 10.97 -7.69 -5.53
C GLY A 44 9.94 -7.92 -4.42
N SER A 45 8.79 -7.23 -4.46
CA SER A 45 7.73 -7.38 -3.45
C SER A 45 6.34 -7.32 -4.09
N ASN A 46 5.33 -7.86 -3.41
CA ASN A 46 3.93 -7.77 -3.82
C ASN A 46 3.02 -7.56 -2.62
N VAL A 47 2.08 -6.64 -2.73
CA VAL A 47 1.05 -6.38 -1.72
C VAL A 47 -0.28 -6.95 -2.20
N THR A 48 -0.81 -7.95 -1.50
CA THR A 48 -2.15 -8.50 -1.74
C THR A 48 -3.10 -7.89 -0.71
N THR A 49 -3.90 -6.89 -1.15
CA THR A 49 -4.81 -6.16 -0.25
C THR A 49 -6.13 -6.90 -0.05
N VAL A 50 -6.68 -6.78 1.15
CA VAL A 50 -8.01 -7.24 1.55
C VAL A 50 -8.69 -6.08 2.26
N ASN A 51 -9.23 -5.15 1.46
CA ASN A 51 -9.97 -3.98 1.94
C ASN A 51 -11.45 -4.08 1.55
N VAL A 52 -12.23 -3.03 1.76
CA VAL A 52 -13.68 -3.02 1.47
C VAL A 52 -14.04 -3.39 0.02
N ASN A 53 -13.12 -3.21 -0.93
CA ASN A 53 -13.33 -3.62 -2.33
C ASN A 53 -13.19 -5.13 -2.54
N GLN A 54 -12.50 -5.84 -1.63
CA GLN A 54 -12.39 -7.31 -1.63
C GLN A 54 -13.40 -7.97 -0.71
N ILE A 55 -13.72 -7.34 0.43
CA ILE A 55 -14.73 -7.83 1.39
C ILE A 55 -15.73 -6.70 1.64
N ALA A 56 -16.90 -6.78 1.02
CA ALA A 56 -17.94 -5.74 1.14
C ALA A 56 -18.38 -5.53 2.60
N GLY A 57 -18.39 -6.59 3.39
CA GLY A 57 -18.71 -6.59 4.82
C GLY A 57 -17.76 -5.77 5.70
N LEU A 58 -16.60 -5.33 5.18
CA LEU A 58 -15.73 -4.37 5.89
C LEU A 58 -16.29 -2.95 5.89
N ASN A 59 -17.32 -2.65 5.09
CA ASN A 59 -17.94 -1.34 5.08
C ASN A 59 -18.43 -0.97 6.49
N THR A 60 -18.09 0.25 6.93
CA THR A 60 -18.33 0.83 8.27
C THR A 60 -17.51 0.24 9.43
N LEU A 61 -16.73 -0.84 9.23
CA LEU A 61 -16.02 -1.52 10.34
C LEU A 61 -14.63 -0.96 10.67
N GLY A 62 -14.13 -0.02 9.85
CA GLY A 62 -12.89 0.70 10.18
C GLY A 62 -11.61 -0.13 10.17
N ILE A 63 -11.59 -1.30 9.52
CA ILE A 63 -10.41 -2.16 9.44
C ILE A 63 -10.21 -2.74 8.03
N SER A 64 -8.95 -3.06 7.70
CA SER A 64 -8.58 -3.85 6.52
C SER A 64 -7.29 -4.63 6.77
N LEU A 65 -6.94 -5.51 5.84
CA LEU A 65 -5.77 -6.37 5.92
C LEU A 65 -4.99 -6.33 4.60
N ALA A 66 -3.69 -6.62 4.66
CA ALA A 66 -2.90 -6.95 3.49
C ALA A 66 -1.87 -8.03 3.83
N ARG A 67 -1.57 -8.90 2.86
CA ARG A 67 -0.38 -9.75 2.88
C ARG A 67 0.69 -9.09 2.03
N ILE A 68 1.93 -9.15 2.47
CA ILE A 68 3.08 -8.66 1.72
C ILE A 68 4.11 -9.77 1.60
N ASP A 69 4.49 -10.10 0.37
CA ASP A 69 5.52 -11.07 0.04
C ASP A 69 6.75 -10.34 -0.48
N TYR A 70 7.94 -10.75 -0.04
CA TYR A 70 9.21 -10.16 -0.42
C TYR A 70 10.17 -11.25 -0.94
N ALA A 71 10.70 -11.06 -2.15
CA ALA A 71 11.90 -11.75 -2.62
C ALA A 71 13.12 -11.33 -1.78
N PRO A 72 14.25 -12.07 -1.85
CA PRO A 72 15.52 -11.56 -1.35
C PRO A 72 15.80 -10.16 -1.89
N PHE A 73 16.18 -9.23 -1.02
CA PHE A 73 16.39 -7.80 -1.38
C PHE A 73 15.16 -7.08 -1.94
N GLY A 74 13.96 -7.63 -1.73
CA GLY A 74 12.70 -6.98 -2.07
C GLY A 74 12.37 -5.81 -1.15
N VAL A 75 11.76 -4.76 -1.71
CA VAL A 75 11.37 -3.55 -1.00
C VAL A 75 9.89 -3.26 -1.19
N ASN A 76 9.19 -2.92 -0.11
CA ASN A 76 7.96 -2.14 -0.21
C ASN A 76 8.39 -0.67 -0.02
N PRO A 77 8.41 0.12 -1.11
CA PRO A 77 9.12 1.40 -1.17
C PRO A 77 8.51 2.42 -0.19
N PRO A 78 9.19 3.55 0.08
CA PRO A 78 8.64 4.61 0.91
C PRO A 78 7.23 5.03 0.47
N HIS A 79 6.27 4.88 1.37
CA HIS A 79 4.86 5.20 1.13
C HIS A 79 4.16 5.64 2.42
N THR A 80 2.93 6.12 2.28
CA THR A 80 2.08 6.53 3.40
C THR A 80 0.62 6.08 3.20
N HIS A 81 -0.07 5.88 4.32
CA HIS A 81 -1.50 5.61 4.39
C HIS A 81 -2.21 6.87 4.93
N PRO A 82 -2.88 7.66 4.06
CA PRO A 82 -3.48 8.93 4.48
C PRO A 82 -4.64 8.76 5.47
N ARG A 83 -5.27 7.58 5.51
CA ARG A 83 -6.49 7.33 6.28
C ARG A 83 -6.37 6.21 7.30
N ALA A 84 -5.17 5.68 7.57
CA ALA A 84 -5.01 4.60 8.53
C ALA A 84 -3.62 4.56 9.18
N THR A 85 -3.58 4.19 10.45
CA THR A 85 -2.41 3.57 11.09
C THR A 85 -2.30 2.12 10.60
N GLU A 86 -1.07 1.65 10.41
CA GLU A 86 -0.77 0.25 10.09
C GLU A 86 -0.07 -0.42 11.27
N ILE A 87 -0.42 -1.69 11.53
CA ILE A 87 0.37 -2.60 12.35
C ILE A 87 0.78 -3.80 11.51
N LEU A 88 2.08 -4.04 11.43
CA LEU A 88 2.70 -5.09 10.62
C LEU A 88 3.19 -6.21 11.53
N THR A 89 2.86 -7.46 11.20
CA THR A 89 3.43 -8.67 11.83
C THR A 89 4.23 -9.44 10.80
N VAL A 90 5.47 -9.80 11.11
CA VAL A 90 6.26 -10.69 10.25
C VAL A 90 5.82 -12.12 10.49
N ILE A 91 5.48 -12.84 9.42
CA ILE A 91 5.08 -14.25 9.46
C ILE A 91 6.28 -15.16 9.18
N GLU A 92 7.11 -14.78 8.21
CA GLU A 92 8.29 -15.54 7.82
C GLU A 92 9.46 -14.61 7.47
N GLY A 93 10.68 -15.06 7.75
CA GLY A 93 11.90 -14.35 7.41
C GLY A 93 12.19 -13.16 8.33
N THR A 94 12.90 -12.17 7.79
CA THR A 94 13.38 -11.00 8.52
C THR A 94 13.16 -9.74 7.68
N LEU A 95 12.65 -8.66 8.28
CA LEU A 95 12.39 -7.40 7.60
C LEU A 95 13.04 -6.24 8.33
N HIS A 96 13.77 -5.40 7.58
CA HIS A 96 14.17 -4.08 8.05
C HIS A 96 13.05 -3.10 7.75
N VAL A 97 12.48 -2.48 8.78
CA VAL A 97 11.34 -1.58 8.66
C VAL A 97 11.65 -0.23 9.27
N GLY A 98 10.98 0.82 8.82
CA GLY A 98 11.06 2.10 9.50
C GLY A 98 10.10 3.15 8.97
N PHE A 99 9.91 4.21 9.76
CA PHE A 99 9.15 5.40 9.38
C PHE A 99 9.89 6.68 9.79
N ILE A 100 9.55 7.77 9.12
CA ILE A 100 10.12 9.10 9.38
C ILE A 100 9.13 9.90 10.21
N THR A 101 9.57 10.45 11.35
CA THR A 101 8.74 11.36 12.16
C THR A 101 8.48 12.67 11.44
N SER A 102 7.44 13.41 11.84
CA SER A 102 7.16 14.73 11.26
C SER A 102 8.30 15.75 11.51
N ASN A 103 8.24 16.86 10.76
CA ASN A 103 9.04 18.05 10.98
C ASN A 103 8.86 18.57 12.42
N PRO A 104 9.90 19.11 13.08
CA PRO A 104 11.23 19.43 12.53
C PRO A 104 12.28 18.32 12.56
N GLN A 105 12.05 17.25 13.31
CA GLN A 105 13.12 16.25 13.52
C GLN A 105 13.37 15.37 12.30
N ASN A 106 12.33 15.02 11.54
CA ASN A 106 12.43 14.10 10.39
C ASN A 106 13.25 12.83 10.72
N ARG A 107 13.12 12.33 11.96
CA ARG A 107 13.95 11.25 12.50
C ARG A 107 13.44 9.92 11.97
N LEU A 108 14.36 9.07 11.51
CA LEU A 108 14.05 7.67 11.20
C LEU A 108 13.92 6.85 12.49
N ILE A 109 12.76 6.23 12.69
CA ILE A 109 12.55 5.18 13.69
C ILE A 109 12.50 3.85 12.94
N PHE A 110 13.41 2.94 13.26
CA PHE A 110 13.56 1.68 12.51
C PHE A 110 13.87 0.49 13.41
N LYS A 111 13.60 -0.71 12.90
CA LYS A 111 13.94 -1.99 13.56
C LYS A 111 14.17 -3.08 12.51
N VAL A 112 14.92 -4.11 12.87
CA VAL A 112 14.94 -5.39 12.16
C VAL A 112 14.01 -6.34 12.90
N LEU A 113 12.97 -6.81 12.23
CA LEU A 113 11.93 -7.69 12.74
C LEU A 113 12.19 -9.12 12.26
N ASN A 114 11.97 -10.10 13.13
CA ASN A 114 11.95 -11.53 12.82
C ASN A 114 10.49 -12.04 12.81
N ALA A 115 10.29 -13.29 12.36
CA ALA A 115 8.99 -13.94 12.43
C ALA A 115 8.39 -13.87 13.86
N GLY A 116 7.13 -13.42 13.96
CA GLY A 116 6.43 -13.16 15.20
C GLY A 116 6.52 -11.72 15.70
N ASP A 117 7.52 -10.95 15.27
CA ASP A 117 7.68 -9.55 15.69
C ASP A 117 6.64 -8.65 15.03
N VAL A 118 6.28 -7.58 15.74
CA VAL A 118 5.27 -6.60 15.34
C VAL A 118 5.85 -5.18 15.34
N PHE A 119 5.41 -4.34 14.41
CA PHE A 119 5.79 -2.93 14.35
C PHE A 119 4.63 -2.05 13.87
N VAL A 120 4.51 -0.84 14.42
CA VAL A 120 3.42 0.10 14.14
C VAL A 120 3.94 1.26 13.30
N PHE A 121 3.22 1.59 12.23
CA PHE A 121 3.42 2.78 11.42
C PHE A 121 2.28 3.77 11.67
N PRO A 122 2.53 4.93 12.31
CA PRO A 122 1.50 5.93 12.56
C PRO A 122 0.88 6.46 11.27
N GLN A 123 -0.43 6.74 11.31
CA GLN A 123 -1.17 7.29 10.17
C GLN A 123 -0.47 8.49 9.54
N GLY A 124 -0.39 8.50 8.21
CA GLY A 124 0.15 9.62 7.44
C GLY A 124 1.68 9.70 7.38
N LEU A 125 2.43 8.94 8.20
CA LEU A 125 3.89 8.98 8.15
C LEU A 125 4.46 8.11 7.02
N ILE A 126 5.49 8.64 6.36
CA ILE A 126 6.22 7.91 5.32
C ILE A 126 6.99 6.76 5.99
N HIS A 127 6.79 5.55 5.48
CA HIS A 127 7.42 4.34 5.99
C HIS A 127 7.75 3.36 4.88
N PHE A 128 8.56 2.35 5.18
CA PHE A 128 9.04 1.36 4.23
C PHE A 128 9.31 0.01 4.92
N GLN A 129 9.40 -1.04 4.10
CA GLN A 129 9.94 -2.33 4.53
C GLN A 129 10.93 -2.85 3.49
N PHE A 130 12.01 -3.47 3.96
CA PHE A 130 13.07 -4.00 3.11
C PHE A 130 13.52 -5.38 3.62
N ASN A 131 13.45 -6.38 2.75
CA ASN A 131 14.00 -7.69 3.03
C ASN A 131 15.51 -7.69 2.78
N ARG A 132 16.29 -7.48 3.83
CA ARG A 132 17.77 -7.52 3.78
C ARG A 132 18.35 -8.92 3.67
N GLY A 133 17.52 -9.95 3.77
CA GLY A 133 17.94 -11.34 3.77
C GLY A 133 18.08 -11.94 2.37
N HIS A 134 18.79 -13.06 2.31
CA HIS A 134 18.93 -13.90 1.11
C HIS A 134 17.76 -14.89 0.91
N LYS A 135 16.79 -14.90 1.83
CA LYS A 135 15.59 -15.74 1.78
C LYS A 135 14.37 -14.85 1.59
N LYS A 136 13.26 -15.46 1.14
CA LYS A 136 11.96 -14.76 1.07
C LYS A 136 11.48 -14.37 2.47
N ALA A 137 10.67 -13.33 2.54
CA ALA A 137 10.00 -12.91 3.77
C ALA A 137 8.51 -12.66 3.49
N VAL A 138 7.68 -12.84 4.53
CA VAL A 138 6.23 -12.65 4.46
C VAL A 138 5.80 -11.85 5.67
N ALA A 139 4.92 -10.87 5.46
CA ALA A 139 4.30 -10.10 6.53
C ALA A 139 2.80 -9.89 6.30
N MET A 140 2.09 -9.63 7.38
CA MET A 140 0.67 -9.25 7.38
C MET A 140 0.52 -7.86 7.97
N ALA A 141 -0.10 -6.95 7.23
CA ALA A 141 -0.42 -5.60 7.66
C ALA A 141 -1.91 -5.51 7.99
N ARG A 142 -2.25 -5.00 9.16
CA ARG A 142 -3.62 -4.62 9.55
C ARG A 142 -3.71 -3.11 9.59
N LEU A 143 -4.74 -2.55 9.01
CA LEU A 143 -4.88 -1.10 8.90
C LEU A 143 -6.18 -0.64 9.55
N GLY A 144 -6.11 0.48 10.29
CA GLY A 144 -7.25 1.10 10.98
C GLY A 144 -8.21 1.85 10.05
N SER A 145 -8.49 1.31 8.87
CA SER A 145 -9.51 1.82 7.96
C SER A 145 -9.96 0.72 6.99
N GLN A 146 -11.24 0.74 6.61
CA GLN A 146 -11.77 -0.11 5.53
C GLN A 146 -11.13 0.21 4.17
N ASN A 147 -10.60 1.42 4.00
CA ASN A 147 -9.91 1.89 2.82
C ASN A 147 -8.77 2.87 3.22
N PRO A 148 -7.59 2.34 3.57
CA PRO A 148 -6.47 3.13 4.09
C PRO A 148 -5.92 4.13 3.07
N GLY A 149 -6.02 3.81 1.77
CA GLY A 149 -5.33 4.52 0.69
C GLY A 149 -3.83 4.30 0.73
N ARG A 150 -3.12 4.58 -0.36
CA ARG A 150 -1.67 4.48 -0.41
C ARG A 150 -1.13 5.55 -1.34
N ILE A 151 -0.09 6.24 -0.90
CA ILE A 151 0.67 7.22 -1.69
C ILE A 151 2.13 6.80 -1.60
N GLU A 152 2.76 6.54 -2.74
CA GLU A 152 4.17 6.19 -2.83
C GLU A 152 5.03 7.43 -3.09
N ALA A 153 6.28 7.42 -2.62
CA ALA A 153 7.22 8.49 -2.92
C ALA A 153 7.44 8.68 -4.44
N LYS A 154 7.28 7.61 -5.25
CA LYS A 154 7.37 7.70 -6.71
C LYS A 154 6.27 8.55 -7.33
N ASP A 155 5.12 8.72 -6.67
CA ASP A 155 3.98 9.49 -7.18
C ASP A 155 4.36 10.97 -7.38
N LEU A 156 5.38 11.46 -6.69
CA LEU A 156 5.98 12.78 -6.94
C LEU A 156 6.50 12.94 -8.37
N PHE A 157 6.92 11.84 -9.02
CA PHE A 157 7.46 11.82 -10.38
C PHE A 157 6.50 11.17 -11.39
N GLN A 158 5.47 10.47 -10.92
CA GLN A 158 4.60 9.63 -11.74
C GLN A 158 3.12 10.06 -11.72
N SER A 159 2.79 11.18 -11.07
CA SER A 159 1.42 11.71 -11.05
C SER A 159 0.86 11.97 -12.45
N ASN A 160 -0.46 11.90 -12.58
CA ASN A 160 -1.19 12.30 -13.78
C ASN A 160 -2.27 13.34 -13.44
N PRO A 161 -2.18 14.60 -13.92
CA PRO A 161 -1.07 15.15 -14.72
C PRO A 161 0.25 15.21 -13.93
N LYS A 162 1.38 15.29 -14.64
CA LYS A 162 2.72 15.39 -14.03
C LYS A 162 2.88 16.71 -13.28
N ILE A 163 3.55 16.67 -12.14
CA ILE A 163 4.01 17.89 -11.44
C ILE A 163 5.00 18.63 -12.35
N ASP A 164 4.88 19.96 -12.41
CA ASP A 164 5.80 20.81 -13.17
C ASP A 164 7.25 20.55 -12.75
N VAL A 165 8.12 20.25 -13.72
CA VAL A 165 9.53 19.94 -13.52
C VAL A 165 10.26 21.01 -12.70
N ARG A 166 9.85 22.29 -12.81
CA ARG A 166 10.44 23.41 -12.07
C ARG A 166 10.15 23.32 -10.58
N VAL A 167 8.96 22.86 -10.21
CA VAL A 167 8.56 22.68 -8.80
C VAL A 167 9.44 21.61 -8.16
N LEU A 168 9.55 20.44 -8.80
CA LEU A 168 10.36 19.35 -8.28
C LEU A 168 11.86 19.68 -8.30
N ALA A 169 12.38 20.31 -9.36
CA ALA A 169 13.78 20.71 -9.42
C ALA A 169 14.14 21.66 -8.27
N LYS A 170 13.25 22.62 -7.96
CA LYS A 170 13.43 23.53 -6.83
C LYS A 170 13.29 22.82 -5.49
N ALA A 171 12.30 21.94 -5.33
CA ALA A 171 12.05 21.20 -4.08
C ALA A 171 13.17 20.22 -3.73
N PHE A 172 13.68 19.49 -4.72
CA PHE A 172 14.76 18.51 -4.56
C PHE A 172 16.16 19.12 -4.70
N GLN A 173 16.26 20.41 -5.07
CA GLN A 173 17.53 21.13 -5.26
C GLN A 173 18.47 20.47 -6.27
N VAL A 174 17.91 20.00 -7.39
CA VAL A 174 18.64 19.34 -8.48
C VAL A 174 18.29 19.96 -9.83
N ASP A 175 19.11 19.67 -10.83
CA ASP A 175 18.83 20.06 -12.21
C ASP A 175 17.52 19.45 -12.74
N LYS A 176 16.83 20.21 -13.59
CA LYS A 176 15.60 19.76 -14.27
C LYS A 176 15.81 18.44 -15.03
N LYS A 177 17.01 18.22 -15.58
CA LYS A 177 17.37 16.98 -16.30
C LYS A 177 17.27 15.73 -15.42
N VAL A 178 17.58 15.85 -14.12
CA VAL A 178 17.45 14.75 -13.16
C VAL A 178 15.97 14.44 -12.93
N ILE A 179 15.15 15.48 -12.75
CA ILE A 179 13.70 15.32 -12.60
C ILE A 179 13.06 14.74 -13.86
N ASP A 180 13.42 15.26 -15.04
CA ASP A 180 12.95 14.75 -16.33
C ASP A 180 13.30 13.26 -16.50
N TYR A 181 14.50 12.85 -16.08
CA TYR A 181 14.89 11.44 -16.07
C TYR A 181 13.97 10.62 -15.16
N LEU A 182 13.75 11.05 -13.91
CA LEU A 182 12.87 10.34 -12.96
C LEU A 182 11.42 10.27 -13.46
N GLN A 183 10.90 11.34 -14.07
CA GLN A 183 9.56 11.40 -14.66
C GLN A 183 9.41 10.59 -15.97
N ARG A 184 10.50 10.08 -16.55
CA ARG A 184 10.48 9.19 -17.73
C ARG A 184 10.58 7.73 -17.36
N GLN A 185 11.15 7.39 -16.20
CA GLN A 185 11.25 5.99 -15.76
C GLN A 185 9.87 5.32 -15.61
N SER A 186 8.80 6.10 -15.41
CA SER A 186 7.39 5.65 -15.38
C SER A 186 6.86 5.05 -16.67
N GLY A 187 7.51 5.26 -17.83
CA GLY A 187 7.04 4.74 -19.11
C GLY A 187 7.38 3.26 -19.37
N MET A 188 8.20 2.63 -18.52
CA MET A 188 8.59 1.22 -18.67
C MET A 188 7.76 0.26 -17.80
N ASP A 189 6.84 0.76 -16.99
CA ASP A 189 6.15 -0.02 -15.95
C ASP A 189 4.74 -0.51 -16.38
N ASN A 190 4.28 -0.21 -17.61
CA ASN A 190 2.95 -0.59 -18.13
C ASN A 190 2.95 -1.73 -19.16
N ASN A 191 4.08 -2.41 -19.39
CA ASN A 191 4.18 -3.53 -20.33
C ASN A 191 4.56 -4.84 -19.63
N ASN A 192 3.68 -5.32 -18.74
CA ASN A 192 3.62 -6.74 -18.37
C ASN A 192 2.21 -7.13 -17.91
#